data_AF-A0A1D2VCZ1-F1
#
_entry.id   AF-A0A1D2VCZ1-F1
#
_cell.length_a   1.000
_cell.length_b   1.000
_cell.length_c   1.000
_cell.angle_alpha   90.00
_cell.angle_beta   90.00
_cell.angle_gamma   90.00
#
_symmetry.space_group_name_H-M   'P 1'
#
loop_
_entity.id
_entity.type
_entity.pdbx_description
1 polymer ?
#
loop_
_entity_poly.entity_id
_entity_poly.type
_entity_poly.pdbx_seq_one_letter_code
_entity_poly.pdbx_strand_id
1 'polypeptide(L)'
;MNYIRHQPLDLLSYIDEDISGSEKINIQSIIDKELLTIKVKKYHPKLESILEEPFHYNNQTTHNNTNTNTNTNTNANAAINSTILNDIKRLESKYHDKIYNGDTNFDNIDIPLESGIDLNRYQVFFDESSGNVDFTKLYTSLAYSINRLDALKVSLSFINHEKKFWDSNNNYNQYLINNNLNHQISKKRKSIDSINSERKRIQLEKKPVFDYLQNKFNDDINHKINNICIKNNYINPNKKLTNNA
;
A
#
# COMPACT_ATOMS: atom_id res chain seq x y z
N MET A 1 8.79 -21.57 -22.16
CA MET A 1 8.06 -20.88 -21.07
C MET A 1 7.05 -21.86 -20.48
N ASN A 2 7.33 -22.40 -19.30
CA ASN A 2 6.39 -23.28 -18.61
C ASN A 2 5.31 -22.43 -17.94
N TYR A 3 4.12 -22.40 -18.52
CA TYR A 3 2.93 -21.89 -17.86
C TYR A 3 2.62 -22.81 -16.68
N ILE A 4 2.99 -22.37 -15.47
CA ILE A 4 2.42 -22.93 -14.25
C ILE A 4 0.94 -22.61 -14.32
N ARG A 5 0.12 -23.60 -14.71
CA ARG A 5 -1.33 -23.50 -14.61
C ARG A 5 -1.63 -23.44 -13.12
N HIS A 6 -1.82 -22.23 -12.60
CA HIS A 6 -2.39 -22.06 -11.28
C HIS A 6 -3.78 -22.70 -11.31
N GLN A 7 -3.88 -23.92 -10.76
CA GLN A 7 -5.19 -24.41 -10.34
C GLN A 7 -5.67 -23.39 -9.30
N PRO A 8 -6.86 -22.80 -9.47
CA PRO A 8 -7.44 -21.99 -8.41
C PRO A 8 -7.51 -22.88 -7.17
N LEU A 9 -6.85 -22.47 -6.09
CA LEU A 9 -6.97 -23.13 -4.80
C LEU A 9 -8.46 -23.07 -4.41
N ASP A 10 -9.11 -24.22 -4.40
CA ASP A 10 -10.55 -24.33 -4.11
C ASP A 10 -10.77 -24.18 -2.60
N LEU A 11 -10.93 -22.93 -2.15
CA LEU A 11 -11.52 -22.61 -0.84
C LEU A 11 -12.91 -22.01 -1.09
N LEU A 12 -13.97 -22.67 -0.62
CA LEU A 12 -15.35 -22.34 -0.94
C LEU A 12 -16.00 -21.60 0.22
N SER A 13 -15.53 -20.37 0.43
CA SER A 13 -15.93 -19.50 1.56
C SER A 13 -17.43 -19.27 1.77
N TYR A 14 -18.30 -19.54 0.79
CA TYR A 14 -19.77 -19.43 0.94
C TYR A 14 -20.49 -20.76 1.19
N ILE A 15 -19.78 -21.88 1.09
CA ILE A 15 -20.33 -23.24 1.29
C ILE A 15 -19.73 -23.87 2.53
N ASP A 16 -18.42 -23.70 2.72
CA ASP A 16 -17.66 -24.26 3.84
C ASP A 16 -18.17 -23.64 5.14
N GLU A 17 -18.30 -24.47 6.18
CA GLU A 17 -18.64 -23.99 7.51
C GLU A 17 -17.55 -23.04 8.03
N ASP A 18 -17.94 -22.07 8.86
CA ASP A 18 -16.98 -21.15 9.47
C ASP A 18 -15.95 -21.95 10.26
N ILE A 19 -14.68 -21.83 9.85
CA ILE A 19 -13.56 -22.48 10.53
C ILE A 19 -13.58 -22.10 12.01
N SER A 20 -13.69 -23.09 12.89
CA SER A 20 -13.75 -22.89 14.32
C SER A 20 -12.46 -22.23 14.83
N GLY A 21 -12.55 -21.53 15.97
CA GLY A 21 -11.37 -20.91 16.59
C GLY A 21 -10.26 -21.93 16.88
N SER A 22 -10.62 -23.15 17.29
CA SER A 22 -9.69 -24.26 17.52
C SER A 22 -9.00 -24.74 16.24
N GLU A 23 -9.72 -24.83 15.12
CA GLU A 23 -9.13 -25.22 13.84
C GLU A 23 -8.16 -24.15 13.32
N LYS A 24 -8.49 -22.86 13.49
CA LYS A 24 -7.58 -21.76 13.14
C LYS A 24 -6.26 -21.86 13.89
N ILE A 25 -6.30 -22.14 15.19
CA ILE A 25 -5.09 -22.31 16.02
C ILE A 25 -4.28 -23.52 15.55
N ASN A 26 -4.93 -24.64 15.23
CA ASN A 26 -4.26 -25.84 14.74
C ASN A 26 -3.60 -25.60 13.37
N ILE A 27 -4.32 -24.97 12.43
CA ILE A 27 -3.81 -24.58 11.12
C ILE A 27 -2.60 -23.64 11.27
N GLN A 28 -2.70 -22.65 12.16
CA GLN A 28 -1.58 -21.74 12.43
C GLN A 28 -0.36 -22.49 12.96
N SER A 29 -0.54 -23.43 13.91
CA SER A 29 0.56 -24.24 14.42
C SER A 29 1.25 -25.08 13.33
N ILE A 30 0.48 -25.59 12.36
CA ILE A 30 1.03 -26.34 11.21
C ILE A 30 1.81 -25.38 10.29
N ILE A 31 1.25 -24.21 9.98
CA ILE A 31 1.93 -23.18 9.19
C ILE A 31 3.25 -22.79 9.85
N ASP A 32 3.26 -22.54 11.15
CA ASP A 32 4.46 -22.14 11.88
C ASP A 32 5.54 -23.24 11.85
N LYS A 33 5.14 -24.52 11.99
CA LYS A 33 6.07 -25.66 11.85
C LYS A 33 6.66 -25.76 10.44
N GLU A 34 5.87 -25.55 9.40
CA GLU A 34 6.35 -25.54 8.02
C GLU A 34 7.27 -24.35 7.75
N LEU A 35 6.93 -23.16 8.26
CA LEU A 35 7.77 -21.96 8.15
C LEU A 35 9.13 -22.14 8.85
N LEU A 36 9.18 -22.84 9.98
CA LEU A 36 10.45 -23.18 10.65
C LEU A 36 11.30 -24.17 9.85
N THR A 37 10.64 -25.04 9.07
CA THR A 37 11.30 -26.06 8.25
C THR A 37 11.83 -25.47 6.95
N ILE A 38 11.08 -24.52 6.37
CA ILE A 38 11.46 -23.81 5.15
C ILE A 38 12.41 -22.68 5.52
N LYS A 39 13.71 -22.86 5.29
CA LYS A 39 14.67 -21.74 5.30
C LYS A 39 14.37 -20.80 4.12
N VAL A 40 13.44 -19.86 4.30
CA VAL A 40 13.10 -18.85 3.29
C VAL A 40 14.31 -17.93 3.11
N LYS A 41 15.06 -18.13 2.02
CA LYS A 41 16.20 -17.26 1.67
C LYS A 41 15.77 -15.95 1.01
N LYS A 42 14.56 -15.87 0.46
CA LYS A 42 14.03 -14.69 -0.21
C LYS A 42 12.50 -14.70 -0.23
N TYR A 43 11.86 -13.60 0.14
CA TYR A 43 10.42 -13.42 0.00
C TYR A 43 10.03 -13.27 -1.49
N HIS A 44 8.76 -13.51 -1.79
CA HIS A 44 8.23 -13.22 -3.11
C HIS A 44 8.27 -11.70 -3.37
N PRO A 45 8.69 -11.19 -4.54
CA PRO A 45 8.90 -9.75 -4.78
C PRO A 45 7.69 -8.85 -4.51
N LYS A 46 6.47 -9.38 -4.63
CA LYS A 46 5.22 -8.64 -4.32
C LYS A 46 4.92 -8.52 -2.82
N LEU A 47 5.51 -9.37 -1.98
CA LEU A 47 5.41 -9.32 -0.52
C LEU A 47 6.54 -8.47 0.07
N GLU A 48 7.67 -8.39 -0.62
CA GLU A 48 8.81 -7.53 -0.27
C GLU A 48 8.43 -6.05 -0.24
N SER A 49 7.47 -5.62 -1.08
CA SER A 49 6.92 -4.25 -1.07
C SER A 49 5.82 -4.00 -0.03
N ILE A 50 5.35 -5.04 0.67
CA ILE A 50 4.25 -4.94 1.66
C ILE A 50 4.79 -5.19 3.08
N LEU A 51 5.87 -5.96 3.20
CA LEU A 51 6.60 -6.25 4.44
C LEU A 51 7.91 -5.44 4.49
N GLU A 52 7.79 -4.11 4.58
CA GLU A 52 8.83 -3.30 5.24
C GLU A 52 8.55 -3.46 6.76
N GLU A 53 9.34 -4.07 7.63
CA GLU A 53 10.74 -4.47 7.68
C GLU A 53 10.89 -5.82 8.43
N PRO A 54 12.07 -6.48 8.44
CA PRO A 54 12.95 -6.21 9.58
C PRO A 54 14.45 -6.14 9.25
N PHE A 55 15.12 -5.20 9.93
CA PHE A 55 16.56 -5.05 10.15
C PHE A 55 17.45 -4.72 8.93
N HIS A 56 17.87 -3.46 8.90
CA HIS A 56 18.96 -2.91 8.10
C HIS A 56 20.23 -3.79 8.09
N TYR A 57 20.76 -4.03 6.90
CA TYR A 57 22.17 -3.77 6.63
C TYR A 57 22.29 -3.12 5.25
N ASN A 58 23.04 -2.01 5.24
CA ASN A 58 23.47 -1.25 4.07
C ASN A 58 23.67 -2.11 2.82
N ASN A 59 23.00 -1.74 1.73
CA ASN A 59 23.68 -1.26 0.53
C ASN A 59 22.68 -0.64 -0.44
N GLN A 60 23.06 0.53 -0.93
CA GLN A 60 22.40 1.31 -1.96
C GLN A 60 21.92 0.43 -3.12
N THR A 61 20.64 0.51 -3.48
CA THR A 61 20.23 0.27 -4.87
C THR A 61 18.95 1.03 -5.19
N THR A 62 19.16 2.07 -6.00
CA THR A 62 18.21 2.81 -6.83
C THR A 62 16.99 1.99 -7.27
N HIS A 63 15.79 2.40 -6.83
CA HIS A 63 14.55 2.05 -7.49
C HIS A 63 14.29 2.98 -8.67
N ASN A 64 14.61 2.47 -9.86
CA ASN A 64 14.06 2.96 -11.12
C ASN A 64 12.56 2.64 -11.14
N ASN A 65 11.73 3.66 -10.96
CA ASN A 65 10.29 3.52 -11.13
C ASN A 65 9.93 3.91 -12.58
N THR A 66 9.80 2.89 -13.43
CA THR A 66 9.14 2.95 -14.72
C THR A 66 7.63 2.96 -14.53
N ASN A 67 6.97 4.04 -14.97
CA ASN A 67 5.59 4.12 -15.49
C ASN A 67 5.23 5.63 -15.50
N THR A 68 4.79 6.28 -16.57
CA THR A 68 4.04 5.85 -17.76
C THR A 68 4.30 6.84 -18.89
N ASN A 69 4.54 6.33 -20.10
CA ASN A 69 4.45 7.10 -21.34
C ASN A 69 3.05 7.69 -21.51
N THR A 70 2.94 9.01 -21.36
CA THR A 70 1.96 9.80 -22.10
C THR A 70 2.72 10.75 -22.99
N ASN A 71 2.67 10.48 -24.29
CA ASN A 71 3.05 11.40 -25.35
C ASN A 71 2.36 12.76 -25.15
N THR A 72 3.13 13.76 -24.77
CA THR A 72 2.89 15.14 -25.21
C THR A 72 4.21 15.70 -25.72
N ASN A 73 4.35 15.70 -27.05
CA ASN A 73 5.31 16.52 -27.77
C ASN A 73 5.00 18.00 -27.50
N THR A 74 5.53 18.53 -26.39
CA THR A 74 5.69 19.97 -26.18
C THR A 74 6.90 20.22 -25.29
N ASN A 75 7.95 20.74 -25.93
CA ASN A 75 9.08 21.49 -25.37
C ASN A 75 10.04 20.68 -24.48
N ALA A 76 11.17 20.29 -25.05
CA ALA A 76 12.35 19.78 -24.33
C ALA A 76 12.74 20.65 -23.11
N ASN A 77 12.44 21.96 -23.15
CA ASN A 77 12.64 22.89 -22.03
C ASN A 77 11.76 22.60 -20.81
N ALA A 78 10.52 22.09 -20.99
CA ALA A 78 9.64 21.73 -19.88
C ALA A 78 10.10 20.42 -19.20
N ALA A 79 10.59 19.46 -20.00
CA ALA A 79 11.19 18.23 -19.49
C ALA A 79 12.48 18.53 -18.71
N ILE A 80 13.38 19.36 -19.25
CA ILE A 80 14.61 19.80 -18.58
C ILE A 80 14.31 20.54 -17.27
N ASN A 81 13.34 21.46 -17.27
CA ASN A 81 12.93 22.17 -16.05
C ASN A 81 12.32 21.22 -15.00
N SER A 82 11.60 20.18 -15.43
CA SER A 82 11.08 19.16 -14.51
C SER A 82 12.20 18.29 -13.91
N THR A 83 13.24 17.97 -14.68
CA THR A 83 14.40 17.19 -14.21
C THR A 83 15.23 18.01 -13.21
N ILE A 84 15.54 19.26 -13.54
CA ILE A 84 16.29 20.17 -12.66
C ILE A 84 15.53 20.41 -11.36
N LEU A 85 14.21 20.65 -11.43
CA LEU A 85 13.39 20.87 -10.23
C LEU A 85 13.30 19.61 -9.36
N ASN A 86 13.22 18.43 -9.96
CA ASN A 86 13.20 17.16 -9.23
C ASN A 86 14.56 16.86 -8.59
N ASP A 87 15.67 17.20 -9.26
CA ASP A 87 17.01 17.07 -8.71
C ASP A 87 17.25 18.04 -7.55
N ILE A 88 16.75 19.28 -7.64
CA ILE A 88 16.77 20.26 -6.54
C ILE A 88 15.99 19.71 -5.33
N LYS A 89 14.76 19.25 -5.52
CA LYS A 89 13.94 18.67 -4.43
C LYS A 89 14.59 17.44 -3.81
N ARG A 90 15.21 16.58 -4.63
CA ARG A 90 15.94 15.40 -4.15
C ARG A 90 17.15 15.79 -3.31
N LEU A 91 17.87 16.83 -3.70
CA LEU A 91 18.99 17.36 -2.93
C LEU A 91 18.48 17.94 -1.60
N GLU A 92 17.47 18.82 -1.63
CA GLU A 92 16.86 19.40 -0.43
C GLU A 92 16.45 18.33 0.60
N SER A 93 15.71 17.29 0.19
CA SER A 93 15.30 16.21 1.12
C SER A 93 16.48 15.42 1.69
N LYS A 94 17.53 15.19 0.88
CA LYS A 94 18.73 14.44 1.32
C LYS A 94 19.58 15.22 2.33
N TYR A 95 19.51 16.56 2.32
CA TYR A 95 20.18 17.41 3.31
C TYR A 95 19.38 17.51 4.61
N HIS A 96 18.05 17.58 4.53
CA HIS A 96 17.18 17.62 5.72
C HIS A 96 17.36 16.40 6.62
N ASP A 97 17.53 15.21 6.02
CA ASP A 97 17.80 13.97 6.76
C ASP A 97 19.19 13.94 7.42
N LYS A 98 20.18 14.67 6.89
CA LYS A 98 21.54 14.70 7.44
C LYS A 98 21.69 15.66 8.62
N ILE A 99 21.00 16.80 8.57
CA ILE A 99 20.98 17.79 9.67
C ILE A 99 20.31 17.20 10.91
N TYR A 100 19.23 16.43 10.74
CA TYR A 100 18.54 15.76 11.85
C TYR A 100 19.35 14.64 12.51
N ASN A 101 20.37 14.11 11.81
CA ASN A 101 21.24 13.05 12.31
C ASN A 101 22.56 13.57 12.94
N GLY A 102 22.72 14.88 13.11
CA GLY A 102 23.76 15.46 13.96
C GLY A 102 25.20 15.46 13.40
N ASP A 103 25.38 15.22 12.10
CA ASP A 103 26.70 15.32 11.45
C ASP A 103 27.03 16.81 11.18
N THR A 104 27.80 17.45 12.07
CA THR A 104 28.13 18.89 12.01
C THR A 104 29.46 19.21 11.30
N ASN A 105 30.03 18.28 10.52
CA ASN A 105 31.21 18.57 9.71
C ASN A 105 30.82 19.24 8.38
N PHE A 106 30.43 20.53 8.44
CA PHE A 106 29.96 21.31 7.28
C PHE A 106 30.70 22.65 7.12
N ASP A 107 32.03 22.65 7.26
CA ASP A 107 32.81 23.89 7.12
C ASP A 107 33.01 24.36 5.67
N ASN A 108 32.46 23.72 4.62
CA ASN A 108 32.67 24.19 3.23
C ASN A 108 31.71 23.61 2.18
N ILE A 109 30.40 23.61 2.43
CA ILE A 109 29.42 23.31 1.38
C ILE A 109 28.39 24.44 1.35
N ASP A 110 28.39 25.20 0.26
CA ASP A 110 27.31 26.13 -0.07
C ASP A 110 25.97 25.40 0.01
N ILE A 111 25.23 25.64 1.09
CA ILE A 111 23.94 25.02 1.37
C ILE A 111 22.96 25.53 0.31
N PRO A 112 22.40 24.66 -0.56
CA PRO A 112 21.34 25.07 -1.45
C PRO A 112 20.08 25.32 -0.61
N LEU A 113 19.80 26.61 -0.35
CA LEU A 113 18.59 27.20 0.23
C LEU A 113 17.47 26.19 0.56
N GLU A 114 17.56 25.57 1.73
CA GLU A 114 16.69 24.47 2.19
C GLU A 114 15.22 24.88 2.43
N SER A 115 14.84 26.13 2.13
CA SER A 115 13.47 26.64 2.35
C SER A 115 13.07 27.78 1.41
N GLY A 116 13.65 27.86 0.20
CA GLY A 116 13.43 28.99 -0.69
C GLY A 116 14.15 30.26 -0.20
N ILE A 117 13.70 31.44 -0.66
CA ILE A 117 14.32 32.72 -0.31
C ILE A 117 14.06 33.01 1.17
N ASP A 118 15.05 32.75 2.02
CA ASP A 118 15.01 33.10 3.43
C ASP A 118 15.01 34.63 3.60
N LEU A 119 13.96 35.14 4.24
CA LEU A 119 13.80 36.57 4.55
C LEU A 119 14.57 37.00 5.80
N ASN A 120 15.25 36.09 6.51
CA ASN A 120 16.10 36.41 7.65
C ASN A 120 17.21 37.42 7.29
N ARG A 121 17.65 37.45 6.02
CA ARG A 121 18.56 38.47 5.48
C ARG A 121 18.05 39.91 5.65
N TYR A 122 16.73 40.11 5.66
CA TYR A 122 16.09 41.42 5.82
C TYR A 122 15.66 41.72 7.26
N GLN A 123 15.94 40.81 8.21
CA GLN A 123 15.66 41.00 9.63
C GLN A 123 16.86 41.58 10.38
N VAL A 124 18.09 41.37 9.89
CA VAL A 124 19.33 41.85 10.52
C VAL A 124 19.84 43.11 9.80
N PHE A 125 19.76 44.25 10.50
CA PHE A 125 20.17 45.57 9.98
C PHE A 125 21.59 45.97 10.36
N PHE A 126 22.24 45.18 11.23
CA PHE A 126 23.60 45.43 11.70
C PHE A 126 24.56 44.49 11.00
N ASP A 127 25.71 45.01 10.61
CA ASP A 127 26.83 44.19 10.18
C ASP A 127 27.47 43.53 11.42
N GLU A 128 27.47 42.21 11.46
CA GLU A 128 28.01 41.40 12.58
C GLU A 128 29.48 41.72 12.86
N SER A 129 30.22 42.21 11.86
CA SER A 129 31.66 42.46 11.93
C SER A 129 32.02 43.86 12.44
N SER A 130 31.16 44.85 12.17
CA SER A 130 31.48 46.27 12.39
C SER A 130 30.51 47.00 13.30
N GLY A 131 29.38 46.38 13.69
CA GLY A 131 28.33 46.98 14.51
C GLY A 131 27.61 48.16 13.84
N ASN A 132 27.96 48.47 12.59
CA ASN A 132 27.39 49.56 11.82
C ASN A 132 26.09 49.12 11.14
N VAL A 133 25.17 50.08 10.98
CA VAL A 133 23.90 49.86 10.30
C VAL A 133 24.13 49.78 8.80
N ASP A 134 23.69 48.70 8.16
CA ASP A 134 23.64 48.58 6.71
C ASP A 134 22.40 49.34 6.19
N PHE A 135 22.62 50.59 5.81
CA PHE A 135 21.58 51.45 5.26
C PHE A 135 20.93 50.87 3.99
N THR A 136 21.66 50.09 3.19
CA THR A 136 21.12 49.48 1.97
C THR A 136 20.04 48.47 2.30
N LYS A 137 20.30 47.60 3.29
CA LYS A 137 19.30 46.65 3.79
C LYS A 137 18.11 47.36 4.44
N LEU A 138 18.36 48.43 5.19
CA LEU A 138 17.31 49.22 5.83
C LEU A 138 16.38 49.91 4.80
N TYR A 139 16.94 50.54 3.77
CA TYR A 139 16.14 51.15 2.71
C TYR A 139 15.36 50.11 1.90
N THR A 140 15.98 48.96 1.65
CA THR A 140 15.35 47.85 0.94
C THR A 140 14.20 47.26 1.76
N SER A 141 14.38 47.03 3.07
CA SER A 141 13.32 46.53 3.95
C SER A 141 12.19 47.55 4.08
N LEU A 142 12.50 48.85 4.17
CA LEU A 142 11.52 49.92 4.17
C LEU A 142 10.70 49.92 2.88
N ALA A 143 11.34 49.87 1.71
CA ALA A 143 10.66 49.81 0.42
C ALA A 143 9.72 48.59 0.33
N TYR A 144 10.17 47.41 0.77
CA TYR A 144 9.31 46.22 0.83
C TYR A 144 8.15 46.37 1.81
N SER A 145 8.36 47.03 2.96
CA SER A 145 7.28 47.29 3.92
C SER A 145 6.22 48.24 3.37
N ILE A 146 6.62 49.25 2.59
CA ILE A 146 5.70 50.18 1.92
C ILE A 146 4.90 49.42 0.85
N ASN A 147 5.57 48.63 0.01
CA ASN A 147 4.90 47.80 -1.00
C ASN A 147 3.93 46.80 -0.36
N ARG A 148 4.32 46.20 0.77
CA ARG A 148 3.44 45.30 1.54
C ARG A 148 2.22 46.06 2.08
N LEU A 149 2.40 47.26 2.59
CA LEU A 149 1.29 48.09 3.08
C LEU A 149 0.31 48.42 1.95
N ASP A 150 0.81 48.78 0.77
CA ASP A 150 -0.04 49.09 -0.37
C ASP A 150 -0.76 47.84 -0.91
N ALA A 151 -0.07 46.69 -0.98
CA ALA A 151 -0.71 45.41 -1.30
C ALA A 151 -1.79 45.03 -0.27
N LEU A 152 -1.53 45.28 1.03
CA LEU A 152 -2.52 45.05 2.08
C LEU A 152 -3.73 45.95 1.93
N LYS A 153 -3.58 47.24 1.61
CA LYS A 153 -4.72 48.14 1.35
C LYS A 153 -5.59 47.64 0.20
N VAL A 154 -4.96 47.19 -0.88
CA VAL A 154 -5.68 46.60 -2.03
C VAL A 154 -6.44 45.36 -1.57
N SER A 155 -5.78 44.41 -0.90
CA SER A 155 -6.46 43.22 -0.37
C SER A 155 -7.62 43.57 0.58
N LEU A 156 -7.43 44.56 1.46
CA LEU A 156 -8.43 45.01 2.43
C LEU A 156 -9.70 45.52 1.74
N SER A 157 -9.54 46.21 0.61
CA SER A 157 -10.66 46.69 -0.20
C SER A 157 -11.49 45.55 -0.80
N PHE A 158 -10.89 44.38 -0.99
CA PHE A 158 -11.54 43.20 -1.54
C PHE A 158 -11.92 42.14 -0.50
N ILE A 159 -11.55 42.27 0.78
CA ILE A 159 -11.76 41.24 1.83
C ILE A 159 -13.17 40.63 1.82
N ASN A 160 -14.21 41.47 1.73
CA ASN A 160 -15.59 40.98 1.76
C ASN A 160 -15.99 40.19 0.51
N HIS A 161 -15.35 40.47 -0.63
CA HIS A 161 -15.56 39.76 -1.90
C HIS A 161 -14.62 38.56 -2.03
N GLU A 162 -13.36 38.68 -1.63
CA GLU A 162 -12.36 37.62 -1.61
C GLU A 162 -12.73 36.51 -0.64
N LYS A 163 -13.22 36.83 0.55
CA LYS A 163 -13.70 35.80 1.48
C LYS A 163 -14.85 35.00 0.87
N LYS A 164 -15.85 35.68 0.30
CA LYS A 164 -16.98 35.02 -0.38
C LYS A 164 -16.51 34.20 -1.58
N PHE A 165 -15.56 34.71 -2.37
CA PHE A 165 -15.00 34.02 -3.51
C PHE A 165 -14.21 32.78 -3.09
N TRP A 166 -13.36 32.90 -2.06
CA TRP A 166 -12.57 31.80 -1.52
C TRP A 166 -13.48 30.72 -0.91
N ASP A 167 -14.47 31.12 -0.10
CA ASP A 167 -15.45 30.19 0.48
C ASP A 167 -16.24 29.47 -0.64
N SER A 168 -16.68 30.20 -1.67
CA SER A 168 -17.41 29.62 -2.80
C SER A 168 -16.54 28.67 -3.62
N ASN A 169 -15.30 29.04 -3.91
CA ASN A 169 -14.36 28.21 -4.66
C ASN A 169 -13.96 26.97 -3.85
N ASN A 170 -13.70 27.12 -2.55
CA ASN A 170 -13.38 26.00 -1.67
C ASN A 170 -14.57 25.02 -1.58
N ASN A 171 -15.79 25.52 -1.37
CA ASN A 171 -16.99 24.69 -1.35
C ASN A 171 -17.20 23.95 -2.68
N TYR A 172 -16.99 24.62 -3.81
CA TYR A 172 -17.08 24.01 -5.14
C TYR A 172 -16.03 22.90 -5.33
N ASN A 173 -14.77 23.17 -4.97
CA ASN A 173 -13.69 22.20 -5.08
C ASN A 173 -13.94 20.99 -4.17
N GLN A 174 -14.38 21.22 -2.94
CA GLN A 174 -14.74 20.15 -2.00
C GLN A 174 -15.89 19.30 -2.54
N TYR A 175 -16.93 19.93 -3.09
CA TYR A 175 -18.04 19.22 -3.73
C TYR A 175 -17.56 18.35 -4.91
N LEU A 176 -16.73 18.90 -5.80
CA LEU A 176 -16.20 18.17 -6.96
C LEU A 176 -15.36 16.97 -6.54
N ILE A 177 -14.43 17.16 -5.60
CA ILE A 177 -13.55 16.12 -5.08
C ILE A 177 -14.37 15.04 -4.38
N ASN A 178 -15.25 15.41 -3.46
CA ASN A 178 -16.07 14.47 -2.71
C ASN A 178 -16.99 13.67 -3.61
N ASN A 179 -17.61 14.30 -4.62
CA ASN A 179 -18.46 13.58 -5.57
C ASN A 179 -17.67 12.61 -6.44
N ASN A 180 -16.49 12.99 -6.91
CA ASN A 180 -15.65 12.10 -7.68
C ASN A 180 -15.23 10.88 -6.84
N LEU A 181 -14.77 11.12 -5.60
CA LEU A 181 -14.42 10.04 -4.66
C LEU A 181 -15.60 9.13 -4.35
N ASN A 182 -16.77 9.70 -4.04
CA ASN A 182 -17.99 8.95 -3.77
C ASN A 182 -18.43 8.13 -4.99
N HIS A 183 -18.32 8.70 -6.19
CA HIS A 183 -18.63 7.99 -7.43
C HIS A 183 -17.68 6.80 -7.63
N GLN A 184 -16.38 6.99 -7.43
CA GLN A 184 -15.39 5.92 -7.54
C GLN A 184 -15.63 4.83 -6.49
N ILE A 185 -15.89 5.19 -5.23
CA ILE A 185 -16.22 4.25 -4.16
C ILE A 185 -17.47 3.45 -4.52
N SER A 186 -18.53 4.11 -4.98
CA SER A 186 -19.78 3.45 -5.41
C SER A 186 -19.52 2.46 -6.56
N LYS A 187 -18.74 2.87 -7.56
CA LYS A 187 -18.35 2.00 -8.68
C LYS A 187 -17.57 0.78 -8.21
N LYS A 188 -16.60 0.96 -7.31
CA LYS A 188 -15.80 -0.14 -6.74
C LYS A 188 -16.66 -1.08 -5.89
N ARG A 189 -17.55 -0.55 -5.06
CA ARG A 189 -18.50 -1.37 -4.27
C ARG A 189 -19.40 -2.21 -5.18
N LYS A 190 -20.02 -1.61 -6.20
CA LYS A 190 -20.82 -2.35 -7.20
C LYS A 190 -20.01 -3.45 -7.89
N SER A 191 -18.76 -3.18 -8.22
CA SER A 191 -17.86 -4.19 -8.81
C SER A 191 -17.57 -5.34 -7.83
N ILE A 192 -17.34 -5.04 -6.55
CA ILE A 192 -17.13 -6.06 -5.51
C ILE A 192 -18.40 -6.89 -5.33
N ASP A 193 -19.56 -6.25 -5.26
CA ASP A 193 -20.85 -6.93 -5.11
C ASP A 193 -21.13 -7.86 -6.29
N SER A 194 -20.84 -7.42 -7.52
CA SER A 194 -20.95 -8.26 -8.72
C SER A 194 -20.00 -9.46 -8.70
N ILE A 195 -18.77 -9.28 -8.20
CA ILE A 195 -17.81 -10.39 -8.09
C ILE A 195 -18.27 -11.37 -7.02
N ASN A 196 -18.73 -10.87 -5.88
CA ASN A 196 -19.18 -11.69 -4.76
C ASN A 196 -20.48 -12.44 -5.07
N SER A 197 -21.44 -11.80 -5.76
CA SER A 197 -22.66 -12.46 -6.21
C SER A 197 -22.35 -13.60 -7.17
N GLU A 198 -21.42 -13.37 -8.11
CA GLU A 198 -20.98 -14.39 -9.06
C GLU A 198 -20.23 -15.53 -8.37
N ARG A 199 -19.30 -15.23 -7.45
CA ARG A 199 -18.62 -16.25 -6.64
C ARG A 199 -19.62 -17.09 -5.86
N LYS A 200 -20.58 -16.45 -5.19
CA LYS A 200 -21.64 -17.14 -4.43
C LYS A 200 -22.49 -18.02 -5.34
N ARG A 201 -22.86 -17.54 -6.53
CA ARG A 201 -23.62 -18.31 -7.53
C ARG A 201 -22.87 -19.58 -7.94
N ILE A 202 -21.63 -19.45 -8.38
CA ILE A 202 -20.79 -20.59 -8.82
C ILE A 202 -20.62 -21.60 -7.69
N GLN A 203 -20.38 -21.11 -6.46
CA GLN A 203 -20.23 -21.97 -5.30
C GLN A 203 -21.52 -22.75 -4.99
N LEU A 204 -22.67 -22.07 -4.94
CA LEU A 204 -23.96 -22.73 -4.71
C LEU A 204 -24.35 -23.72 -5.81
N GLU A 205 -23.97 -23.47 -7.06
CA GLU A 205 -24.19 -24.42 -8.17
C GLU A 205 -23.36 -25.70 -8.04
N LYS A 206 -22.14 -25.60 -7.47
CA LYS A 206 -21.27 -26.76 -7.26
C LYS A 206 -21.62 -27.57 -6.02
N LYS A 207 -22.24 -26.94 -5.00
CA LYS A 207 -22.64 -27.61 -3.75
C LYS A 207 -23.41 -28.92 -3.95
N PRO A 208 -24.52 -28.98 -4.72
CA PRO A 208 -25.29 -30.21 -4.86
C PRO A 208 -24.50 -31.34 -5.54
N VAL A 209 -23.57 -30.99 -6.45
CA VAL A 209 -22.69 -31.97 -7.09
C VAL A 209 -21.72 -32.55 -6.06
N PHE A 210 -21.16 -31.70 -5.19
CA PHE A 210 -20.28 -32.13 -4.13
C PHE A 210 -20.99 -33.04 -3.12
N ASP A 211 -22.18 -32.64 -2.65
CA ASP A 211 -23.00 -33.42 -1.72
C ASP A 211 -23.36 -34.79 -2.30
N TYR A 212 -23.73 -34.84 -3.59
CA TYR A 212 -23.99 -36.10 -4.29
C TYR A 212 -22.75 -37.01 -4.35
N LEU A 213 -21.59 -36.45 -4.71
CA LEU A 213 -20.34 -37.21 -4.78
C LEU A 213 -19.91 -37.72 -3.40
N GLN A 214 -20.10 -36.92 -2.35
CA GLN A 214 -19.79 -37.30 -0.97
C GLN A 214 -20.71 -38.42 -0.48
N ASN A 215 -22.01 -38.32 -0.73
CA ASN A 215 -22.97 -39.38 -0.38
C ASN A 215 -22.67 -40.68 -1.14
N LYS A 216 -22.46 -40.59 -2.45
CA LYS A 216 -22.08 -41.75 -3.27
C LYS A 216 -20.78 -42.40 -2.78
N PHE A 217 -19.79 -41.59 -2.40
CA PHE A 217 -18.54 -42.10 -1.85
C PHE A 217 -18.75 -42.83 -0.52
N ASN A 218 -19.56 -42.26 0.38
CA ASN A 218 -19.92 -42.91 1.64
C ASN A 218 -20.68 -44.22 1.41
N ASP A 219 -21.61 -44.26 0.45
CA ASP A 219 -22.34 -45.47 0.08
C ASP A 219 -21.40 -46.55 -0.47
N ASP A 220 -20.45 -46.18 -1.34
CA ASP A 220 -19.44 -47.08 -1.88
C ASP A 220 -18.53 -47.65 -0.77
N ILE A 221 -18.15 -46.83 0.21
CA ILE A 221 -17.39 -47.28 1.39
C ILE A 221 -18.23 -48.23 2.23
N ASN A 222 -19.47 -47.85 2.57
CA ASN A 222 -20.36 -48.67 3.38
C ASN A 222 -20.67 -50.02 2.71
N HIS A 223 -20.88 -50.01 1.40
CA HIS A 223 -21.08 -51.22 0.61
C HIS A 223 -19.82 -52.12 0.64
N LYS A 224 -18.62 -51.56 0.51
CA LYS A 224 -17.37 -52.33 0.64
C LYS A 224 -17.17 -52.90 2.05
N ILE A 225 -17.42 -52.11 3.08
CA ILE A 225 -17.33 -52.53 4.49
C ILE A 225 -18.33 -53.66 4.76
N ASN A 226 -19.60 -53.50 4.36
CA ASN A 226 -20.62 -54.53 4.54
C ASN A 226 -20.24 -55.84 3.83
N ASN A 227 -19.71 -55.77 2.61
CA ASN A 227 -19.22 -56.95 1.90
C ASN A 227 -18.03 -57.64 2.59
N ILE A 228 -17.13 -56.88 3.23
CA ILE A 228 -16.04 -57.42 4.04
C ILE A 228 -16.57 -58.06 5.32
N CYS A 229 -17.50 -57.41 6.02
CA CYS A 229 -18.14 -57.94 7.22
C CYS A 229 -18.92 -59.24 6.93
N ILE A 230 -19.64 -59.29 5.81
CA ILE A 230 -20.35 -60.49 5.36
C ILE A 230 -19.34 -61.60 5.03
N LYS A 231 -18.26 -61.33 4.29
CA LYS A 231 -17.20 -62.32 4.02
C LYS A 231 -16.55 -62.86 5.29
N ASN A 232 -16.32 -62.02 6.30
CA ASN A 232 -15.74 -62.45 7.58
C ASN A 232 -16.72 -63.30 8.41
N ASN A 233 -18.03 -63.05 8.35
CA ASN A 233 -19.03 -63.90 8.99
C ASN A 233 -19.21 -65.27 8.29
N TYR A 234 -18.92 -65.38 6.99
CA TYR A 234 -18.90 -66.67 6.29
C TYR A 234 -17.60 -67.46 6.46
N ILE A 235 -16.53 -66.88 7.04
CA ILE A 235 -15.26 -67.58 7.29
C ILE A 235 -15.25 -68.34 8.63
N ASN A 236 -16.29 -68.25 9.47
CA ASN A 236 -16.34 -69.10 10.67
C ASN A 236 -17.76 -69.58 11.05
N PRO A 237 -18.19 -70.73 10.50
CA PRO A 237 -19.11 -71.59 11.23
C PRO A 237 -18.60 -73.02 11.46
N ASN A 238 -17.47 -73.46 10.90
CA ASN A 238 -17.05 -74.87 11.01
C ASN A 238 -15.53 -75.10 10.91
N LYS A 239 -14.73 -74.54 11.81
CA LYS A 239 -13.49 -75.24 12.21
C LYS A 239 -13.76 -75.99 13.51
N LYS A 240 -14.48 -77.12 13.38
CA LYS A 240 -14.49 -78.17 14.41
C LYS A 240 -13.02 -78.51 14.69
N LEU A 241 -12.54 -78.12 15.87
CA LEU A 241 -11.41 -78.76 16.51
C LEU A 241 -11.80 -80.22 16.71
N THR A 242 -11.43 -81.05 15.73
CA THR A 242 -11.41 -82.49 15.94
C THR A 242 -10.32 -82.76 16.97
N ASN A 243 -10.76 -83.17 18.15
CA ASN A 243 -9.97 -83.89 19.13
C ASN A 243 -9.12 -84.95 18.41
N ASN A 244 -7.81 -84.85 18.53
CA ASN A 244 -6.95 -86.02 18.43
C ASN A 244 -6.40 -86.27 19.83
N ALA A 245 -6.65 -87.50 20.26
CA ALA A 245 -6.16 -88.15 21.47
C ALA A 245 -4.63 -88.22 21.51
#